data_AF-A0AAE0X370-F1
#
_entry.id   AF-A0AAE0X370-F1
#
_cell.length_a   1.000
_cell.length_b   1.000
_cell.length_c   1.000
_cell.angle_alpha   90.00
_cell.angle_beta   90.00
_cell.angle_gamma   90.00
#
_symmetry.space_group_name_H-M   'P 1'
#
loop_
_entity.id
_entity.type
_entity.pdbx_description
1 polymer ?
#
loop_
_entity_poly.entity_id
_entity_poly.type
_entity_poly.pdbx_seq_one_letter_code
_entity_poly.pdbx_strand_id
1 'polypeptide(L)' 'MQPKSRPIQRVAQAVSKCSAQAAIYGKCIVVDYNSVHKDKCAKEFMKLKDCYLAASKSSR' A
#
# COMPACT_ATOMS: atom_id res chain seq x y z
N MET A 1 10.47 22.35 18.69
CA MET A 1 11.16 21.09 18.33
C MET A 1 10.41 20.47 17.15
N GLN A 2 10.80 20.74 15.90
CA GLN A 2 10.18 20.10 14.73
C GLN A 2 10.60 18.62 14.76
N PRO A 3 9.71 17.64 14.97
CA PRO A 3 10.11 16.25 14.82
C PRO A 3 10.51 16.09 13.35
N LYS A 4 11.81 15.95 13.08
CA LYS A 4 12.28 15.59 11.74
C LYS A 4 11.60 14.27 11.40
N SER A 5 10.51 14.35 10.63
CA SER A 5 9.68 13.19 10.28
C SER A 5 10.61 12.14 9.74
N ARG A 6 10.89 11.12 10.56
CA ARG A 6 11.87 10.09 10.22
C ARG A 6 11.40 9.48 8.90
N PRO A 7 12.29 9.01 8.01
CA PRO A 7 11.87 8.37 6.76
C PRO A 7 10.76 7.32 6.97
N ILE A 8 10.82 6.63 8.11
CA ILE A 8 9.78 5.71 8.60
C ILE A 8 8.38 6.35 8.74
N GLN A 9 8.29 7.60 9.17
CA GLN A 9 7.03 8.32 9.34
C GLN A 9 6.46 8.79 8.00
N ARG A 10 7.32 9.13 7.02
CA ARG A 10 6.91 9.41 5.64
C ARG A 10 6.35 8.14 4.96
N VAL A 11 7.02 7.00 5.17
CA VAL A 11 6.54 5.69 4.70
C VAL A 11 5.25 5.32 5.40
N ALA A 12 5.18 5.47 6.74
CA ALA A 12 3.96 5.21 7.49
C ALA A 12 2.80 6.06 6.98
N GLN A 13 2.98 7.36 6.75
CA GLN A 13 1.94 8.23 6.17
C GLN A 13 1.54 7.81 4.75
N ALA A 14 2.47 7.39 3.90
CA ALA A 14 2.15 6.88 2.57
C ALA A 14 1.36 5.57 2.63
N VAL A 15 1.75 4.65 3.52
CA VAL A 15 1.03 3.40 3.80
C VAL A 15 -0.33 3.69 4.41
N SER A 16 -0.46 4.66 5.32
CA SER A 16 -1.73 5.11 5.89
C SER A 16 -2.68 5.63 4.81
N LYS A 17 -2.19 6.44 3.87
CA LYS A 17 -3.00 6.97 2.75
C LYS A 17 -3.52 5.87 1.83
N CYS A 18 -2.78 4.77 1.70
CA CYS A 18 -3.13 3.63 0.86
C CYS A 18 -3.60 2.40 1.67
N SER A 19 -3.88 2.59 2.96
CA SER A 19 -4.19 1.50 3.89
C SER A 19 -5.47 0.76 3.52
N ALA A 20 -6.45 1.46 2.96
CA ALA A 20 -7.68 0.86 2.45
C ALA A 20 -7.39 -0.11 1.28
N GLN A 21 -6.60 0.32 0.30
CA GLN A 21 -6.20 -0.52 -0.84
C GLN A 21 -5.33 -1.69 -0.38
N ALA A 22 -4.43 -1.47 0.58
CA ALA A 22 -3.59 -2.50 1.17
C ALA A 22 -4.42 -3.55 1.91
N ALA A 23 -5.43 -3.13 2.66
CA ALA A 23 -6.34 -4.04 3.37
C ALA A 23 -7.18 -4.87 2.40
N ILE A 24 -7.63 -4.30 1.28
CA ILE A 24 -8.38 -5.05 0.24
C ILE A 24 -7.46 -6.08 -0.44
N TYR A 25 -6.24 -5.68 -0.81
CA TYR A 25 -5.24 -6.60 -1.36
C TYR A 25 -4.91 -7.73 -0.39
N GLY A 26 -4.69 -7.39 0.89
CA GLY A 26 -4.46 -8.37 1.96
C GLY A 26 -5.64 -9.32 2.15
N LYS A 27 -6.89 -8.82 2.11
CA LYS A 27 -8.10 -9.68 2.16
C LYS A 27 -8.13 -10.68 1.01
N CYS A 28 -7.85 -10.25 -0.22
CA CYS A 28 -7.83 -11.14 -1.38
C CYS A 28 -6.77 -12.26 -1.24
N ILE A 29 -5.61 -11.93 -0.68
CA ILE A 29 -4.55 -12.90 -0.39
C ILE A 29 -4.96 -13.86 0.74
N VAL A 30 -5.54 -13.35 1.83
CA VAL A 30 -5.88 -14.15 3.02
C VAL A 30 -7.03 -15.13 2.73
N VAL A 31 -8.01 -14.73 1.91
CA VAL A 31 -9.13 -15.59 1.50
C VAL A 31 -8.63 -16.87 0.84
N ASP A 32 -7.51 -16.80 0.12
CA ASP A 32 -7.10 -17.85 -0.79
C ASP A 32 -5.58 -18.06 -0.73
N TYR A 33 -5.05 -17.99 0.50
CA TYR A 33 -3.63 -17.95 0.85
C TYR A 33 -2.85 -19.15 0.28
N ASN A 34 -3.47 -20.32 0.28
CA ASN A 34 -2.88 -21.57 -0.24
C ASN A 34 -2.76 -21.60 -1.76
N SER A 35 -3.52 -20.77 -2.47
CA SER A 35 -3.51 -20.72 -3.92
C SER A 35 -3.12 -19.34 -4.40
N VAL A 36 -2.32 -18.57 -3.64
CA VAL A 36 -1.81 -17.27 -4.10
C VAL A 36 -0.85 -17.52 -5.27
N HIS A 37 -1.29 -17.14 -6.45
CA HIS A 37 -0.48 -17.15 -7.67
C HIS A 37 -0.47 -15.76 -8.30
N LYS A 38 0.49 -15.58 -9.22
CA LYS A 38 0.61 -14.36 -10.01
C LYS A 38 -0.76 -14.01 -10.63
N ASP A 39 -1.13 -12.74 -10.55
CA ASP A 39 -2.37 -12.16 -11.05
C ASP A 39 -3.68 -12.42 -10.28
N LYS A 40 -3.68 -13.27 -9.24
CA LYS A 40 -4.90 -13.59 -8.48
C LYS A 40 -5.58 -12.37 -7.85
N CYS A 41 -4.76 -11.45 -7.33
CA CYS A 41 -5.20 -10.17 -6.75
C CYS A 41 -4.69 -8.98 -7.59
N ALA A 42 -4.54 -9.15 -8.91
CA ALA A 42 -3.97 -8.12 -9.79
C ALA A 42 -4.71 -6.79 -9.72
N LYS A 43 -6.04 -6.82 -9.69
CA LYS A 43 -6.87 -5.61 -9.62
C LYS A 43 -6.60 -4.80 -8.35
N GLU A 44 -6.41 -5.50 -7.23
CA GLU A 44 -6.22 -4.90 -5.92
C GLU A 44 -4.78 -4.40 -5.77
N PHE A 45 -3.84 -5.17 -6.31
CA PHE A 45 -2.43 -4.80 -6.41
C PHE A 45 -2.24 -3.55 -7.27
N MET A 46 -2.92 -3.44 -8.42
CA MET A 46 -2.84 -2.25 -9.28
C MET A 46 -3.33 -0.99 -8.55
N LYS A 47 -4.47 -1.08 -7.86
CA LYS A 47 -4.99 0.03 -7.04
C LYS A 47 -4.03 0.44 -5.92
N LEU A 48 -3.43 -0.54 -5.24
CA LEU A 48 -2.43 -0.29 -4.20
C LEU A 48 -1.20 0.40 -4.79
N LYS A 49 -0.69 -0.11 -5.93
CA LYS A 49 0.46 0.45 -6.66
C LYS A 49 0.20 1.90 -7.09
N ASP A 50 -0.95 2.18 -7.69
CA ASP A 50 -1.30 3.53 -8.13
C ASP A 50 -1.38 4.51 -6.96
N CYS A 51 -1.95 4.07 -5.84
CA CYS A 51 -1.97 4.87 -4.62
C CYS A 51 -0.55 5.11 -4.08
N TYR A 52 0.32 4.09 -4.06
CA TYR A 52 1.70 4.22 -3.60
C TYR A 52 2.53 5.16 -4.50
N LEU A 53 2.33 5.10 -5.82
CA LEU A 53 2.96 5.98 -6.80
C LEU A 53 2.46 7.42 -6.70
N ALA A 54 1.18 7.63 -6.40
CA ALA A 54 0.64 8.96 -6.13
C ALA A 54 1.17 9.52 -4.79
N ALA A 55 1.25 8.69 -3.75
CA ALA A 55 1.73 9.08 -2.44
C ALA A 55 3.24 9.40 -2.44
N SER A 56 4.05 8.68 -3.22
CA SER A 56 5.50 8.93 -3.36
C SER A 56 5.79 10.22 -4.14
N LYS A 57 4.95 10.57 -5.11
CA LYS A 57 5.04 11.85 -5.85
C LYS A 57 4.70 13.08 -5.00
N SER A 58 4.02 12.92 -3.87
CA SER A 58 3.64 14.00 -2.94
C SER A 58 4.79 14.52 -2.06
N SER A 59 6.03 14.09 -2.28
CA SER A 59 7.22 14.52 -1.51
C SER A 59 8.11 15.54 -2.26
N ARG A 60 7.61 16.18 -3.32
CA ARG A 60 8.32 17.27 -3.99
C ARG A 60 7.78 18.63 -3.52
#